data_AF-W2FLY4-F1
#
_entry.id   AF-W2FLY4-F1
#
_cell.length_a   1.000
_cell.length_b   1.000
_cell.length_c   1.000
_cell.angle_alpha   90.00
_cell.angle_beta   90.00
_cell.angle_gamma   90.00
#
_symmetry.space_group_name_H-M   'P 1'
#
loop_
_entity.id
_entity.type
_entity.pdbx_description
1 polymer ?
#
loop_
_entity_poly.entity_id
_entity_poly.type
_entity_poly.pdbx_seq_one_letter_code
_entity_poly.pdbx_strand_id
1 'polypeptide(L)'
;GQYVQHSLMENESTECLADAIEAFKLSNSSWEQIRVIVIDRDMGELSLLETHFPHVKVILRHFHLKKYIRSEMKKSKYGGPSSFDMDQVEDAVDMLRTAPTIEDYTKYLKYLYFLLEPHI
;
A
#
# COMPACT_ATOMS: atom_id res chain seq x y z
N GLY A 1 -5.77 -11.31 -12.21
CA GLY A 1 -4.40 -11.87 -12.24
C GLY A 1 -4.48 -13.29 -11.74
N GLN A 2 -3.83 -14.22 -12.43
CA GLN A 2 -3.72 -15.61 -11.97
C GLN A 2 -2.54 -15.69 -10.99
N TYR A 3 -2.75 -16.34 -9.84
CA TYR A 3 -1.67 -16.59 -8.89
C TYR A 3 -0.71 -17.62 -9.50
N VAL A 4 0.56 -17.27 -9.60
CA VAL A 4 1.62 -18.15 -10.14
C VAL A 4 2.28 -18.95 -9.02
N GLN A 5 2.28 -18.43 -7.79
CA GLN A 5 2.82 -19.09 -6.60
C GLN A 5 2.12 -18.54 -5.34
N HIS A 6 1.94 -19.40 -4.33
CA HIS A 6 1.55 -19.01 -2.98
C HIS A 6 2.48 -19.68 -1.97
N SER A 7 2.73 -19.01 -0.85
CA SER A 7 3.45 -19.58 0.29
C SER A 7 2.61 -19.39 1.55
N LEU A 8 2.55 -20.41 2.39
CA LEU A 8 1.97 -20.31 3.73
C LEU A 8 3.12 -20.15 4.72
N MET A 9 3.11 -19.06 5.47
CA MET A 9 4.07 -18.82 6.54
C MET A 9 3.45 -19.23 7.88
N GLU A 10 4.27 -19.76 8.79
CA GLU A 10 3.82 -20.15 10.12
C GLU A 10 3.42 -18.93 10.96
N ASN A 11 4.17 -17.84 10.85
CA ASN A 11 3.90 -16.56 11.49
C ASN A 11 4.58 -15.42 10.70
N GLU A 12 4.47 -14.19 11.19
CA GLU A 12 4.99 -12.97 10.54
C GLU A 12 6.41 -12.58 11.00
N SER A 13 7.17 -13.49 11.61
CA SER A 13 8.55 -13.20 12.03
C SER A 13 9.45 -12.93 10.83
N THR A 14 10.54 -12.18 11.07
CA THR A 14 11.58 -11.90 10.09
C THR A 14 12.16 -13.19 9.50
N GLU A 15 12.36 -14.23 10.31
CA GLU A 15 12.88 -15.53 9.87
C GLU A 15 11.90 -16.22 8.92
N CYS A 16 10.61 -16.32 9.28
CA CYS A 16 9.61 -16.93 8.41
C CYS A 16 9.47 -16.16 7.09
N LEU A 17 9.61 -14.84 7.10
CA LEU A 17 9.57 -14.04 5.89
C LEU A 17 10.82 -14.25 5.02
N ALA A 18 12.01 -14.37 5.63
CA ALA A 18 13.23 -14.67 4.91
C ALA A 18 13.12 -16.02 4.18
N ASP A 19 12.65 -17.06 4.87
CA ASP A 19 12.42 -18.38 4.28
C ASP A 19 11.43 -18.33 3.11
N ALA A 20 10.34 -17.55 3.26
CA ALA A 20 9.36 -17.37 2.19
C ALA A 20 9.96 -16.66 0.96
N ILE A 21 10.82 -15.66 1.17
CA ILE A 21 11.53 -14.95 0.10
C ILE A 21 12.50 -15.89 -0.62
N GLU A 22 13.26 -16.71 0.11
CA GLU A 22 14.18 -17.68 -0.46
C GLU A 22 13.45 -18.74 -1.30
N ALA A 23 12.36 -19.30 -0.76
CA ALA A 23 11.51 -20.24 -1.50
C ALA A 23 10.93 -19.62 -2.77
N PHE A 24 10.54 -18.35 -2.73
CA PHE A 24 10.10 -17.60 -3.89
C PHE A 24 11.21 -17.46 -4.95
N LYS A 25 12.41 -17.02 -4.56
CA LYS A 25 13.55 -16.86 -5.49
C LYS A 25 13.97 -18.19 -6.11
N LEU A 26 13.97 -19.27 -5.33
CA LEU A 26 14.26 -20.63 -5.81
C LEU A 26 13.25 -21.10 -6.86
N SER A 27 11.98 -20.77 -6.67
CA SER A 27 10.88 -21.19 -7.55
C SER A 27 10.69 -20.28 -8.77
N ASN A 28 11.25 -19.07 -8.75
CA ASN A 28 11.11 -18.08 -9.81
C ASN A 28 12.48 -17.62 -10.32
N SER A 29 13.00 -18.28 -11.36
CA SER A 29 14.28 -17.94 -11.98
C SER A 29 14.35 -16.50 -12.53
N SER A 30 13.22 -15.84 -12.73
CA SER A 30 13.14 -14.45 -13.20
C SER A 30 12.95 -13.44 -12.06
N TRP A 31 13.18 -13.83 -10.80
CA TRP A 31 12.98 -12.95 -9.64
C TRP A 31 13.79 -11.65 -9.73
N GLU A 32 14.96 -11.66 -10.38
CA GLU A 32 15.80 -10.47 -10.60
C GLU A 32 15.15 -9.44 -11.55
N GLN A 33 14.16 -9.86 -12.35
CA GLN A 33 13.43 -8.97 -13.25
C GLN A 33 12.29 -8.23 -12.54
N ILE A 34 11.99 -8.59 -11.29
CA ILE A 34 10.98 -7.90 -10.50
C ILE A 34 11.39 -6.45 -10.31
N ARG A 35 10.44 -5.53 -10.48
CA ARG A 35 10.66 -4.09 -10.29
C ARG A 35 9.81 -3.49 -9.20
N VAL A 36 8.71 -4.16 -8.84
CA VAL A 36 7.76 -3.71 -7.83
C VAL A 36 7.32 -4.88 -6.96
N ILE A 37 7.35 -4.68 -5.64
CA ILE A 37 6.71 -5.57 -4.65
C ILE A 37 5.57 -4.79 -3.99
N VAL A 38 4.39 -5.40 -3.90
CA VAL A 38 3.22 -4.80 -3.27
C VAL A 38 2.97 -5.47 -1.92
N ILE A 39 3.11 -4.73 -0.82
CA ILE A 39 2.93 -5.24 0.54
C ILE A 39 1.64 -4.73 1.18
N ASP A 40 1.10 -5.47 2.15
CA ASP A 40 0.05 -4.92 3.02
C ASP A 40 0.64 -3.88 3.98
N ARG A 41 -0.20 -2.99 4.50
CA ARG A 41 0.18 -1.95 5.47
C ARG A 41 0.67 -2.55 6.78
N ASP A 42 0.12 -3.69 7.17
CA ASP A 42 0.42 -4.34 8.44
C ASP A 42 1.72 -5.18 8.38
N MET A 43 2.40 -5.20 7.22
CA MET A 43 3.68 -5.90 7.05
C MET A 43 4.83 -5.08 7.65
N GLY A 44 5.36 -5.52 8.80
CA GLY A 44 6.38 -4.80 9.55
C GLY A 44 7.79 -4.83 8.95
N GLU A 45 8.09 -5.80 8.08
CA GLU A 45 9.46 -6.15 7.68
C GLU A 45 9.88 -5.52 6.34
N LEU A 46 9.70 -4.19 6.22
CA LEU A 46 10.13 -3.42 5.05
C LEU A 46 11.64 -3.54 4.78
N SER A 47 12.45 -3.45 5.84
CA SER A 47 13.91 -3.50 5.77
C SER A 47 14.43 -4.84 5.22
N LEU A 48 13.74 -5.95 5.53
CA LEU A 48 14.10 -7.26 5.03
C LEU A 48 13.88 -7.33 3.51
N LEU A 49 12.74 -6.83 3.02
CA LEU A 49 12.46 -6.78 1.58
C LEU A 49 13.47 -5.90 0.84
N GLU A 50 13.83 -4.74 1.39
CA GLU A 50 14.85 -3.87 0.81
C GLU A 50 16.23 -4.54 0.75
N THR A 51 16.56 -5.36 1.77
CA THR A 51 17.82 -6.12 1.81
C THR A 51 17.83 -7.23 0.75
N HIS A 52 16.75 -7.98 0.61
CA HIS A 52 16.67 -9.07 -0.37
C HIS A 52 16.42 -8.59 -1.81
N PHE A 53 15.89 -7.39 -1.99
CA PHE A 53 15.51 -6.82 -3.29
C PHE A 53 15.95 -5.36 -3.42
N PRO A 54 17.27 -5.07 -3.43
CA PRO A 54 17.81 -3.70 -3.34
C PRO A 54 17.46 -2.80 -4.53
N HIS A 55 16.99 -3.37 -5.65
CA HIS A 55 16.61 -2.64 -6.87
C HIS A 55 15.10 -2.60 -7.11
N VAL A 56 14.31 -3.11 -6.17
CA VAL A 56 12.87 -3.23 -6.28
C VAL A 56 12.18 -2.14 -5.49
N LYS A 57 11.18 -1.51 -6.11
CA LYS A 57 10.34 -0.53 -5.40
C LYS A 57 9.28 -1.27 -4.60
N VAL A 58 9.33 -1.15 -3.28
CA VAL A 58 8.26 -1.65 -2.41
C VAL A 58 7.15 -0.59 -2.34
N ILE A 59 5.91 -1.00 -2.60
CA ILE A 59 4.73 -0.12 -2.53
C ILE A 59 3.65 -0.75 -1.65
N LEU A 60 2.86 0.10 -1.00
CA LEU A 60 1.73 -0.34 -0.20
C LEU A 60 0.56 -0.78 -1.11
N ARG A 61 -0.16 -1.81 -0.67
CA ARG A 61 -1.34 -2.32 -1.33
C ARG A 61 -2.46 -1.29 -1.29
N HIS A 62 -2.91 -0.87 -2.47
CA HIS A 62 -4.00 0.10 -2.59
C HIS A 62 -5.40 -0.49 -2.27
N PHE A 63 -5.59 -1.82 -2.35
CA PHE A 63 -6.91 -2.44 -2.22
C PHE A 63 -7.57 -2.21 -0.86
N HIS A 64 -6.78 -2.08 0.21
CA HIS A 64 -7.30 -1.79 1.55
C HIS A 64 -7.23 -0.31 1.91
N LEU A 65 -6.65 0.54 1.05
CA LEU A 65 -6.43 1.96 1.34
C LEU A 65 -7.75 2.70 1.62
N LYS A 66 -8.79 2.50 0.79
CA LYS A 66 -10.10 3.14 0.98
C LYS A 66 -10.76 2.71 2.30
N LYS A 67 -10.77 1.40 2.57
CA LYS A 67 -11.28 0.84 3.84
C LYS A 67 -10.52 1.42 5.04
N TYR A 68 -9.20 1.53 4.92
CA TYR A 68 -8.34 2.08 5.94
C TYR A 68 -8.65 3.55 6.22
N ILE A 69 -8.66 4.40 5.19
CA ILE A 69 -8.98 5.82 5.31
C ILE A 69 -10.36 5.99 5.94
N ARG A 70 -11.39 5.28 5.45
CA ARG A 70 -12.72 5.29 6.06
C ARG A 70 -12.71 4.93 7.55
N SER A 71 -11.88 3.97 7.96
CA SER A 71 -11.76 3.58 9.36
C SER A 71 -11.03 4.61 10.21
N GLU A 72 -9.98 5.26 9.69
CA GLU A 72 -9.28 6.32 10.42
C GLU A 72 -10.16 7.55 10.58
N MET A 73 -10.79 8.01 9.51
CA MET A 73 -11.54 9.27 9.50
C MET A 73 -12.79 9.24 10.39
N LYS A 74 -13.30 8.05 10.70
CA LYS A 74 -14.36 7.85 11.71
C LYS A 74 -13.90 8.07 13.15
N LYS A 75 -12.59 8.09 13.43
CA LYS A 75 -12.06 8.26 14.78
C LYS A 75 -12.29 9.70 15.25
N SER A 76 -12.70 9.86 16.50
CA SER A 76 -13.00 11.16 17.12
C SER A 76 -11.83 12.15 17.08
N LYS A 77 -10.58 11.68 17.08
CA LYS A 77 -9.38 12.53 16.92
C LYS A 77 -9.35 13.32 15.61
N TYR A 78 -10.15 12.94 14.62
CA TYR A 78 -10.32 13.65 13.35
C TYR A 78 -11.71 14.30 13.24
N GLY A 79 -12.47 14.39 14.32
CA GLY A 79 -13.81 14.97 14.37
C GLY A 79 -14.96 13.98 14.18
N GLY A 80 -14.67 12.74 13.75
CA GLY A 80 -15.63 11.65 13.69
C GLY A 80 -16.38 11.50 12.36
N PRO A 81 -17.43 10.66 12.30
CA PRO A 81 -18.01 10.18 11.04
C PRO A 81 -18.62 11.25 10.12
N SER A 82 -18.91 12.45 10.64
CA SER A 82 -19.53 13.56 9.90
C SER A 82 -18.56 14.69 9.57
N SER A 83 -17.28 14.57 9.91
CA SER A 83 -16.29 15.64 9.70
C SER A 83 -15.79 15.75 8.28
N PHE A 84 -16.03 14.74 7.45
CA PHE A 84 -15.54 14.69 6.08
C PHE A 84 -16.60 14.11 5.16
N ASP A 85 -16.63 14.62 3.93
CA ASP A 85 -17.31 13.96 2.83
C ASP A 85 -16.48 12.73 2.41
N MET A 86 -16.86 11.57 2.93
CA MET A 86 -16.11 10.32 2.70
C MET A 86 -16.15 9.86 1.24
N ASP A 87 -17.19 10.22 0.49
CA ASP A 87 -17.30 9.86 -0.92
C ASP A 87 -16.28 10.68 -1.72
N GLN A 88 -16.16 11.99 -1.45
CA GLN A 88 -15.14 12.84 -2.07
C GLN A 88 -13.71 12.40 -1.73
N VAL A 89 -13.47 11.98 -0.48
CA VAL A 89 -12.16 11.47 -0.06
C VAL A 89 -11.81 10.18 -0.80
N GLU A 90 -12.76 9.26 -0.94
CA GLU A 90 -12.54 8.00 -1.65
C GLU A 90 -12.36 8.20 -3.16
N ASP A 91 -13.11 9.13 -3.76
CA ASP A 91 -12.95 9.53 -5.16
C ASP A 91 -11.55 10.13 -5.40
N ALA A 92 -11.07 11.00 -4.51
CA ALA A 92 -9.72 11.56 -4.61
C ALA A 92 -8.63 10.48 -4.53
N VAL A 93 -8.83 9.44 -3.70
CA VAL A 93 -7.93 8.28 -3.62
C VAL A 93 -7.97 7.45 -4.91
N ASP A 94 -9.14 7.29 -5.53
CA ASP A 94 -9.24 6.62 -6.83
C ASP A 94 -8.58 7.44 -7.94
N MET A 95 -8.72 8.76 -7.93
CA MET A 95 -8.05 9.66 -8.87
C MET A 95 -6.52 9.55 -8.74
N LEU A 96 -5.98 9.55 -7.51
CA LEU A 96 -4.58 9.28 -7.23
C LEU A 96 -4.11 7.93 -7.80
N ARG A 97 -4.90 6.88 -7.59
CA ARG A 97 -4.61 5.52 -8.06
C ARG A 97 -4.57 5.42 -9.58
N THR A 98 -5.45 6.14 -10.27
CA THR A 98 -5.55 6.11 -11.75
C THR A 98 -4.79 7.25 -12.42
N ALA A 99 -4.00 8.02 -11.68
CA ALA A 99 -3.24 9.13 -12.22
C ALA A 99 -2.28 8.64 -13.31
N PRO A 100 -2.38 9.16 -14.55
CA PRO A 100 -1.53 8.71 -15.65
C PRO A 100 -0.12 9.33 -15.58
N THR A 101 0.03 10.43 -14.85
CA THR A 101 1.28 11.19 -14.72
C THR A 101 1.58 11.55 -13.26
N ILE A 102 2.82 11.92 -12.99
CA ILE A 102 3.21 12.40 -11.66
C ILE A 102 2.59 13.77 -11.36
N GLU A 103 2.36 14.59 -12.39
CA GLU A 103 1.69 15.88 -12.29
C GLU A 103 0.23 15.71 -11.88
N ASP A 104 -0.50 14.78 -12.52
CA ASP A 104 -1.88 14.45 -12.15
C ASP A 104 -1.95 13.87 -10.75
N TYR A 105 -1.04 12.95 -10.40
CA TYR A 105 -0.92 12.42 -9.05
C TYR A 105 -0.73 13.55 -8.03
N THR A 106 0.18 14.49 -8.30
CA THR A 106 0.47 15.62 -7.42
C THR A 106 -0.74 16.54 -7.28
N LYS A 107 -1.47 16.78 -8.36
CA LYS A 107 -2.71 17.55 -8.36
C LYS A 107 -3.77 16.89 -7.48
N TYR A 108 -4.00 15.58 -7.66
CA TYR A 108 -5.00 14.84 -6.88
C TYR A 108 -4.58 14.68 -5.42
N LEU A 109 -3.28 14.65 -5.14
CA LEU A 109 -2.75 14.62 -3.78
C LEU A 109 -3.05 15.93 -3.06
N LYS A 110 -2.83 17.07 -3.73
CA LYS A 110 -3.20 18.39 -3.20
C LYS A 110 -4.71 18.50 -2.97
N TYR A 111 -5.52 17.95 -3.87
CA TYR A 111 -6.96 17.91 -3.70
C TYR A 111 -7.37 17.06 -2.48
N LEU A 112 -6.76 15.88 -2.30
CA LEU A 112 -6.97 15.08 -1.09
C LEU A 112 -6.59 15.86 0.17
N TYR A 113 -5.44 16.54 0.18
CA TYR A 113 -5.08 17.38 1.34
C TYR A 113 -6.10 18.48 1.60
N PHE A 114 -6.59 19.16 0.58
CA PHE A 114 -7.65 20.17 0.71
C PHE A 114 -8.92 19.59 1.35
N LEU A 115 -9.33 18.37 0.99
CA LEU A 115 -10.48 17.69 1.59
C LEU A 115 -10.25 17.29 3.06
N LEU A 116 -8.99 17.07 3.44
CA LEU A 116 -8.59 16.63 4.78
C LEU A 116 -8.24 17.79 5.71
N GLU A 117 -7.98 18.98 5.17
CA GLU A 117 -7.73 20.18 5.96
C GLU A 117 -9.01 20.61 6.67
N PRO A 118 -9.00 20.69 8.01
CA PRO A 118 -10.16 21.21 8.73
C PRO A 118 -10.34 22.69 8.35
N HIS A 119 -11.49 23.01 7.74
CA HIS A 119 -11.92 24.40 7.58
C HIS A 119 -12.25 24.97 8.98
N ILE A 120 -11.22 25.51 9.64
CA ILE A 120 -11.35 26.32 10.85
C ILE A 120 -11.43 27.79 10.44
#